data_AF-A0A7Y5SDB9-F1
#
_entry.id   AF-A0A7Y5SDB9-F1
#
_cell.length_a   1.000
_cell.length_b   1.000
_cell.length_c   1.000
_cell.angle_alpha   90.00
_cell.angle_beta   90.00
_cell.angle_gamma   90.00
#
_symmetry.space_group_name_H-M   'P 1'
#
loop_
_entity.id
_entity.type
_entity.pdbx_description
1 polymer ?
#
loop_
_entity_poly.entity_id
_entity_poly.type
_entity_poly.pdbx_seq_one_letter_code
_entity_poly.pdbx_strand_id
1 'polypeptide(L)'
;MNEQPQASRRWIPLGAAAALLGVSESTVRRWVDSGEVRSFRTRGGHRRVLEDDLRGIVEATGALPARDADRISDLAIARVRRRMNRGRQTHTMPTFAELSDAARDRLRLMGRQMVDLFARYISSSTRGERFVEDARTIGREYGRMLVAEKVRLTTAIGTFNSLRRSLDETASQIATESGLSTDEAVDAVERTLELADVVLEGMAEVYESSATSP
;
A
#
# COMPACT_ATOMS: atom_id res chain seq x y z
N MET A 1 -24.67 25.59 38.79
CA MET A 1 -23.53 25.95 37.92
C MET A 1 -22.85 24.63 37.56
N ASN A 2 -23.07 24.11 36.35
CA ASN A 2 -22.53 22.82 35.92
C ASN A 2 -21.14 23.05 35.33
N GLU A 3 -20.08 22.65 36.03
CA GLU A 3 -18.75 22.51 35.44
C GLU A 3 -18.59 21.06 34.99
N GLN A 4 -18.73 20.82 33.68
CA GLN A 4 -18.31 19.54 33.08
C GLN A 4 -16.78 19.43 33.16
N PRO A 5 -16.21 18.28 33.57
CA PRO A 5 -14.77 18.12 33.65
C PRO A 5 -14.18 18.19 32.24
N GLN A 6 -13.33 19.18 31.98
CA GLN A 6 -12.56 19.26 30.74
C GLN A 6 -11.64 18.04 30.69
N ALA A 7 -11.99 17.05 29.87
CA ALA A 7 -11.14 15.91 29.60
C ALA A 7 -9.76 16.42 29.16
N SER A 8 -8.74 16.19 29.98
CA SER A 8 -7.37 16.57 29.69
C SER A 8 -6.93 15.93 28.38
N ARG A 9 -6.79 16.73 27.31
CA ARG A 9 -6.34 16.27 25.98
C ARG A 9 -4.97 15.60 26.11
N ARG A 10 -4.95 14.27 26.09
CA ARG A 10 -3.73 13.48 26.27
C ARG A 10 -3.04 13.27 24.92
N TRP A 11 -1.81 13.77 24.84
CA TRP A 11 -0.97 13.66 23.65
C TRP A 11 0.11 12.61 23.87
N ILE A 12 0.09 11.56 23.04
CA ILE A 12 0.96 10.39 23.21
C ILE A 12 1.95 10.25 22.05
N PRO A 13 3.14 9.64 22.27
CA PRO A 13 4.04 9.24 21.19
C PRO A 13 3.38 8.30 20.19
N LEU A 14 3.83 8.31 18.93
CA LEU A 14 3.37 7.35 17.90
C LEU A 14 3.49 5.89 18.36
N GLY A 15 4.67 5.49 18.85
CA GLY A 15 4.87 4.13 19.35
C GLY A 15 3.96 3.76 20.54
N ALA A 16 3.64 4.73 21.40
CA ALA A 16 2.70 4.50 22.51
C ALA A 16 1.26 4.37 22.01
N ALA A 17 0.86 5.16 20.99
CA ALA A 17 -0.43 5.03 20.32
C ALA A 17 -0.58 3.67 19.62
N ALA A 18 0.47 3.24 18.93
CA ALA A 18 0.51 1.94 18.26
C ALA A 18 0.31 0.79 19.26
N ALA A 19 1.03 0.84 20.39
CA ALA A 19 0.91 -0.15 21.46
C ALA A 19 -0.46 -0.11 22.15
N LEU A 20 -1.02 1.08 22.40
CA LEU A 20 -2.33 1.26 23.04
C LEU A 20 -3.47 0.66 22.20
N LEU A 21 -3.36 0.75 20.87
CA LEU A 21 -4.44 0.35 19.94
C LEU A 21 -4.21 -1.03 19.33
N GLY A 22 -3.04 -1.66 19.57
CA GLY A 22 -2.67 -2.94 18.97
C GLY A 22 -2.55 -2.87 17.44
N VAL A 23 -1.99 -1.78 16.92
CA VAL A 23 -1.73 -1.53 15.48
C VAL A 23 -0.27 -1.17 15.25
N SER A 24 0.20 -1.13 13.99
CA SER A 24 1.58 -0.74 13.69
C SER A 24 1.80 0.78 13.86
N GLU A 25 3.05 1.19 14.15
CA GLU A 25 3.41 2.61 14.20
C GLU A 25 3.25 3.32 12.84
N SER A 26 3.37 2.56 11.74
CA SER A 26 3.11 3.02 10.38
C SER A 26 1.64 3.39 10.17
N THR A 27 0.71 2.62 10.75
CA THR A 27 -0.74 2.84 10.70
C THR A 27 -1.12 4.14 11.42
N VAL A 28 -0.56 4.37 12.62
CA VAL A 28 -0.76 5.63 13.36
C VAL A 28 -0.15 6.81 12.61
N ARG A 29 1.03 6.63 11.99
CA ARG A 29 1.66 7.66 11.16
C ARG A 29 0.79 8.04 9.97
N ARG A 30 0.15 7.05 9.35
CA ARG A 30 -0.74 7.22 8.21
C ARG A 30 -1.98 8.05 8.56
N TRP A 31 -2.66 7.77 9.68
CA TRP A 31 -3.81 8.57 10.12
C TRP A 31 -3.46 10.03 10.41
N VAL A 32 -2.25 10.25 10.87
CA VAL A 32 -1.75 11.60 11.07
C VAL A 32 -1.49 12.31 9.74
N ASP A 33 -0.82 11.62 8.82
CA ASP A 33 -0.45 12.21 7.54
C ASP A 33 -1.68 12.43 6.62
N SER A 34 -2.77 11.65 6.82
CA SER A 34 -4.06 11.87 6.15
C SER A 34 -4.95 12.91 6.83
N GLY A 35 -4.57 13.42 8.01
CA GLY A 35 -5.35 14.39 8.78
C GLY A 35 -6.50 13.81 9.59
N GLU A 36 -6.67 12.48 9.59
CA GLU A 36 -7.67 11.76 10.39
C GLU A 36 -7.39 11.88 11.90
N VAL A 37 -6.12 11.99 12.30
CA VAL A 37 -5.69 12.19 13.69
C VAL A 37 -4.90 13.47 13.82
N ARG A 38 -5.29 14.34 14.75
CA ARG A 38 -4.51 15.53 15.06
C ARG A 38 -3.14 15.15 15.59
N SER A 39 -2.12 15.83 15.07
CA SER A 39 -0.75 15.67 15.54
C SER A 39 -0.03 17.00 15.68
N PHE A 40 1.00 17.00 16.52
CA PHE A 40 1.99 18.08 16.54
C PHE A 40 3.40 17.50 16.69
N ARG A 41 4.40 18.30 16.34
CA ARG A 41 5.81 17.97 16.57
C ARG A 41 6.34 18.71 17.79
N THR A 42 7.09 18.02 18.63
CA THR A 42 7.82 18.65 19.74
C THR A 42 9.03 19.42 19.20
N ARG A 43 9.65 20.28 20.03
CA ARG A 43 10.91 20.96 19.70
C ARG A 43 12.05 20.01 19.28
N GLY A 44 11.99 18.74 19.66
CA GLY A 44 12.95 17.69 19.27
C GLY A 44 12.56 16.90 18.01
N GLY A 45 11.52 17.30 17.27
CA GLY A 45 11.11 16.66 16.01
C GLY A 45 10.22 15.41 16.17
N HIS A 46 10.04 14.90 17.38
CA HIS A 46 9.16 13.77 17.64
C HIS A 46 7.69 14.15 17.49
N ARG A 47 6.92 13.27 16.85
CA ARG A 47 5.49 13.46 16.60
C ARG A 47 4.66 12.96 17.79
N ARG A 48 3.64 13.73 18.14
CA ARG A 48 2.65 13.44 19.20
C ARG A 48 1.26 13.44 18.59
N VAL A 49 0.42 12.53 19.04
CA VAL A 49 -0.94 12.28 18.50
C VAL A 49 -1.96 12.37 19.61
N LEU A 50 -3.16 12.88 19.29
CA LEU A 50 -4.23 13.04 20.26
C LEU A 50 -4.92 11.69 20.52
N GLU A 51 -4.93 11.26 21.77
CA GLU A 51 -5.48 9.95 22.16
C GLU A 51 -6.98 9.80 21.86
N ASP A 52 -7.75 10.88 21.99
CA ASP A 52 -9.21 10.83 21.76
C ASP A 52 -9.58 10.64 20.29
N ASP A 53 -8.83 11.27 19.36
CA ASP A 53 -9.03 11.07 17.91
C ASP A 53 -8.75 9.61 17.53
N LEU A 54 -7.75 9.00 18.16
CA LEU A 54 -7.40 7.60 17.95
C LEU A 54 -8.51 6.65 18.41
N ARG A 55 -9.11 6.91 19.58
CA ARG A 55 -10.25 6.12 20.07
C ARG A 55 -11.47 6.29 19.17
N GLY A 56 -11.75 7.52 18.74
CA GLY A 56 -12.86 7.81 17.83
C GLY A 56 -12.76 7.07 16.50
N ILE A 57 -11.54 6.93 15.94
CA ILE A 57 -11.31 6.14 14.72
C ILE A 57 -11.56 4.66 14.94
N VAL A 58 -11.11 4.10 16.07
CA VAL A 58 -11.31 2.68 16.40
C VAL A 58 -12.78 2.35 16.61
N GLU A 59 -13.52 3.23 17.31
CA GLU A 59 -14.96 3.10 17.55
C GLU A 59 -15.78 3.26 16.27
N ALA A 60 -15.40 4.19 15.38
CA ALA A 60 -16.09 4.43 14.11
C ALA A 60 -15.82 3.36 13.05
N THR A 61 -14.64 2.73 13.08
CA THR A 61 -14.18 1.81 12.02
C THR A 61 -14.26 0.34 12.42
N GLY A 62 -14.55 0.04 13.69
CA GLY A 62 -14.74 -1.33 14.16
C GLY A 62 -13.54 -2.25 13.93
N ALA A 63 -12.31 -1.79 14.21
CA ALA A 63 -11.03 -2.53 14.40
C ALA A 63 -10.60 -3.71 13.46
N LEU A 64 -11.43 -4.16 12.51
CA LEU A 64 -11.23 -5.32 11.65
C LEU A 64 -10.60 -4.95 10.29
N PRO A 65 -11.04 -3.88 9.58
CA PRO A 65 -10.53 -3.60 8.22
C PRO A 65 -9.03 -3.28 8.17
N ALA A 66 -8.52 -2.59 9.19
CA ALA A 66 -7.10 -2.21 9.27
C ALA A 66 -6.20 -3.43 9.57
N ARG A 67 -6.67 -4.37 10.39
CA ARG A 67 -5.93 -5.61 10.70
C ARG A 67 -5.87 -6.54 9.50
N ASP A 68 -6.95 -6.60 8.72
CA ASP A 68 -6.99 -7.40 7.50
C ASP A 68 -6.09 -6.80 6.42
N ALA A 69 -6.10 -5.47 6.24
CA ALA A 69 -5.19 -4.79 5.30
C ALA A 69 -3.70 -4.99 5.63
N ASP A 70 -3.31 -4.89 6.91
CA ASP A 70 -1.93 -5.11 7.33
C ASP A 70 -1.49 -6.56 7.06
N ARG A 71 -2.35 -7.54 7.37
CA ARG A 71 -2.09 -8.97 7.10
C ARG A 71 -2.01 -9.26 5.60
N ILE A 72 -2.92 -8.70 4.79
CA ILE A 72 -2.89 -8.81 3.33
C ILE A 72 -1.56 -8.27 2.79
N SER A 73 -1.13 -7.12 3.30
CA SER A 73 0.10 -6.46 2.88
C SER A 73 1.35 -7.31 3.17
N ASP A 74 1.47 -7.83 4.39
CA ASP A 74 2.63 -8.64 4.80
C ASP A 74 2.76 -9.93 3.98
N LEU A 75 1.64 -10.63 3.74
CA LEU A 75 1.61 -11.85 2.94
C LEU A 75 1.98 -11.57 1.48
N ALA A 76 1.45 -10.49 0.91
CA ALA A 76 1.75 -10.07 -0.45
C ALA A 76 3.24 -9.70 -0.61
N ILE A 77 3.80 -8.91 0.31
CA ILE A 77 5.23 -8.56 0.32
C ILE A 77 6.10 -9.82 0.40
N ALA A 78 5.77 -10.75 1.30
CA ALA A 78 6.51 -11.99 1.45
C ALA A 78 6.48 -12.84 0.18
N ARG A 79 5.33 -12.92 -0.51
CA ARG A 79 5.16 -13.64 -1.77
C ARG A 79 5.92 -12.99 -2.92
N VAL A 80 5.82 -11.66 -3.07
CA VAL A 80 6.59 -10.87 -4.04
C VAL A 80 8.10 -11.10 -3.84
N ARG A 81 8.60 -11.02 -2.60
CA ARG A 81 10.01 -11.26 -2.29
C ARG A 81 10.46 -12.66 -2.69
N ARG A 82 9.66 -13.69 -2.38
CA ARG A 82 9.94 -15.08 -2.78
C ARG A 82 9.98 -15.25 -4.30
N ARG A 83 9.06 -14.61 -5.03
CA ARG A 83 9.02 -14.67 -6.50
C ARG A 83 10.21 -13.94 -7.13
N MET A 84 10.53 -12.74 -6.65
CA MET A 84 11.69 -11.98 -7.10
C MET A 84 13.00 -12.72 -6.86
N ASN A 85 13.19 -13.31 -5.67
CA ASN A 85 14.39 -14.09 -5.37
C ASN A 85 14.51 -15.33 -6.27
N ARG A 86 13.40 -16.03 -6.56
CA ARG A 86 13.39 -17.14 -7.51
C ARG A 86 13.73 -16.68 -8.94
N GLY A 87 13.10 -15.61 -9.42
CA GLY A 87 13.35 -15.05 -10.76
C GLY A 87 14.79 -14.57 -10.97
N ARG A 88 15.46 -14.11 -9.90
CA ARG A 88 16.90 -13.81 -9.90
C ARG A 88 17.75 -15.07 -10.02
N GLN A 89 17.42 -16.13 -9.28
CA GLN A 89 18.14 -17.40 -9.34
C GLN A 89 17.98 -18.09 -10.70
N THR A 90 16.78 -18.05 -11.27
CA THR A 90 16.45 -18.66 -12.57
C THR A 90 16.76 -17.76 -13.76
N HIS A 91 17.42 -16.61 -13.56
CA HIS A 91 17.76 -15.61 -14.58
C HIS A 91 16.59 -15.19 -15.48
N THR A 92 15.36 -15.32 -14.99
CA THR A 92 14.13 -14.99 -15.75
C THR A 92 13.77 -13.51 -15.58
N MET A 93 14.39 -12.83 -14.61
CA MET A 93 14.28 -11.38 -14.37
C MET A 93 15.67 -10.73 -14.25
N PRO A 94 16.55 -10.83 -15.27
CA PRO A 94 17.94 -10.34 -15.19
C PRO A 94 18.02 -8.81 -15.11
N THR A 95 17.01 -8.11 -15.62
CA THR A 95 17.00 -6.64 -15.78
C THR A 95 17.11 -5.86 -14.47
N PHE A 96 16.62 -6.39 -13.34
CA PHE A 96 16.74 -5.71 -12.04
C PHE A 96 18.10 -5.92 -11.36
N ALA A 97 18.96 -6.81 -11.88
CA ALA A 97 20.31 -7.01 -11.35
C ALA A 97 21.25 -5.87 -11.76
N GLU A 98 21.03 -5.29 -12.93
CA GLU A 98 21.86 -4.22 -13.51
C GLU A 98 21.48 -2.82 -12.99
N LEU A 99 20.32 -2.70 -12.32
CA LEU A 99 19.89 -1.45 -11.72
C LEU A 99 20.81 -1.00 -10.58
N SER A 100 20.92 0.32 -10.42
CA SER A 100 21.60 0.93 -9.27
C SER A 100 20.96 0.54 -7.93
N ASP A 101 21.73 0.59 -6.85
CA ASP A 101 21.21 0.34 -5.50
C ASP A 101 20.07 1.31 -5.15
N ALA A 102 20.22 2.59 -5.52
CA ALA A 102 19.21 3.63 -5.31
C ALA A 102 17.91 3.35 -6.08
N ALA A 103 18.01 2.93 -7.35
CA ALA A 103 16.85 2.53 -8.15
C ALA A 103 16.14 1.32 -7.53
N ARG A 104 16.90 0.32 -7.08
CA ARG A 104 16.34 -0.85 -6.40
C ARG A 104 15.62 -0.48 -5.10
N ASP A 105 16.17 0.42 -4.30
CA ASP A 105 15.53 0.85 -3.05
C ASP A 105 14.25 1.66 -3.30
N ARG A 106 14.26 2.52 -4.32
CA ARG A 106 13.06 3.27 -4.71
C ARG A 106 11.98 2.33 -5.27
N LEU A 107 12.32 1.36 -6.12
CA LEU A 107 11.38 0.32 -6.58
C LEU A 107 10.78 -0.46 -5.40
N ARG A 108 11.60 -0.84 -4.41
CA ARG A 108 11.12 -1.54 -3.21
C ARG A 108 10.15 -0.69 -2.40
N LEU A 109 10.43 0.60 -2.24
CA LEU A 109 9.53 1.53 -1.55
C LEU A 109 8.18 1.64 -2.27
N MET A 110 8.21 1.86 -3.57
CA MET A 110 7.01 1.94 -4.40
C MET A 110 6.25 0.60 -4.45
N GLY A 111 6.97 -0.52 -4.35
CA GLY A 111 6.37 -1.86 -4.27
C GLY A 111 5.55 -2.03 -3.00
N ARG A 112 6.08 -1.56 -1.87
CA ARG A 112 5.33 -1.54 -0.60
C ARG A 112 4.12 -0.62 -0.67
N GLN A 113 4.25 0.56 -1.29
CA GLN A 113 3.13 1.50 -1.46
C GLN A 113 2.00 0.91 -2.32
N MET A 114 2.35 0.19 -3.39
CA MET A 114 1.37 -0.51 -4.22
C MET A 114 0.67 -1.60 -3.43
N VAL A 115 1.40 -2.47 -2.75
CA VAL A 115 0.81 -3.56 -1.95
C VAL A 115 -0.14 -3.00 -0.89
N ASP A 116 0.26 -1.96 -0.18
CA ASP A 116 -0.56 -1.30 0.83
C ASP A 116 -1.83 -0.66 0.22
N LEU A 117 -1.74 -0.05 -0.96
CA LEU A 117 -2.91 0.47 -1.67
C LEU A 117 -3.91 -0.64 -1.99
N PHE A 118 -3.42 -1.77 -2.50
CA PHE A 118 -4.24 -2.93 -2.86
C PHE A 118 -4.90 -3.55 -1.64
N ALA A 119 -4.15 -3.76 -0.57
CA ALA A 119 -4.68 -4.30 0.67
C ALA A 119 -5.81 -3.42 1.23
N ARG A 120 -5.63 -2.10 1.20
CA ARG A 120 -6.67 -1.13 1.60
C ARG A 120 -7.89 -1.14 0.68
N TYR A 121 -7.70 -1.32 -0.62
CA TYR A 121 -8.80 -1.39 -1.57
C TYR A 121 -9.63 -2.67 -1.37
N ILE A 122 -8.96 -3.81 -1.17
CA ILE A 122 -9.60 -5.10 -0.88
C ILE A 122 -10.39 -5.03 0.44
N SER A 123 -9.82 -4.44 1.49
CA SER A 123 -10.46 -4.31 2.80
C SER A 123 -11.52 -3.20 2.88
N SER A 124 -11.65 -2.36 1.85
CA SER A 124 -12.59 -1.25 1.83
C SER A 124 -13.97 -1.70 1.38
N SER A 125 -15.01 -1.27 2.11
CA SER A 125 -16.42 -1.43 1.72
C SER A 125 -16.90 -0.32 0.77
N THR A 126 -16.16 0.79 0.66
CA THR A 126 -16.48 1.92 -0.23
C THR A 126 -15.57 1.94 -1.45
N ARG A 127 -16.17 1.93 -2.65
CA ARG A 127 -15.47 2.20 -3.92
C ARG A 127 -15.24 3.71 -4.02
N GLY A 128 -14.01 4.14 -4.15
CA GLY A 128 -13.69 5.57 -4.23
C GLY A 128 -12.79 5.86 -5.43
N GLU A 129 -13.15 6.89 -6.21
CA GLU A 129 -12.32 7.46 -7.29
C GLU A 129 -10.87 7.71 -6.85
N ARG A 130 -10.68 8.01 -5.56
CA ARG A 130 -9.38 8.20 -4.92
C ARG A 130 -8.43 7.00 -5.07
N PHE A 131 -8.92 5.76 -4.97
CA PHE A 131 -8.06 4.57 -5.14
C PHE A 131 -7.56 4.44 -6.58
N VAL A 132 -8.43 4.73 -7.55
CA VAL A 132 -8.10 4.73 -8.98
C VAL A 132 -7.07 5.84 -9.28
N GLU A 133 -7.24 7.03 -8.72
CA GLU A 133 -6.27 8.12 -8.88
C GLU A 133 -4.90 7.81 -8.26
N ASP A 134 -4.90 7.23 -7.04
CA ASP A 134 -3.69 6.77 -6.37
C ASP A 134 -2.97 5.69 -7.21
N ALA A 135 -3.71 4.71 -7.72
CA ALA A 135 -3.19 3.65 -8.58
C ALA A 135 -2.56 4.20 -9.86
N ARG A 136 -3.25 5.13 -10.55
CA ARG A 136 -2.73 5.78 -11.76
C ARG A 136 -1.46 6.57 -11.46
N THR A 137 -1.43 7.27 -10.34
CA THR A 137 -0.24 8.03 -9.89
C THR A 137 0.94 7.11 -9.62
N ILE A 138 0.73 6.00 -8.91
CA ILE A 138 1.76 4.98 -8.68
C ILE A 138 2.24 4.40 -10.02
N GLY A 139 1.34 4.05 -10.94
CA GLY A 139 1.67 3.55 -12.28
C GLY A 139 2.60 4.50 -13.04
N ARG A 140 2.26 5.79 -13.09
CA ARG A 140 3.10 6.80 -13.75
C ARG A 140 4.47 6.95 -13.10
N GLU A 141 4.54 6.95 -11.77
CA GLU A 141 5.82 6.99 -11.06
C GLU A 141 6.70 5.78 -11.40
N TYR A 142 6.11 4.59 -11.50
CA TYR A 142 6.83 3.39 -11.96
C TYR A 142 7.32 3.57 -13.40
N GLY A 143 6.45 4.03 -14.30
CA GLY A 143 6.82 4.31 -15.69
C GLY A 143 8.02 5.26 -15.79
N ARG A 144 7.99 6.39 -15.07
CA ARG A 144 9.07 7.39 -15.10
C ARG A 144 10.40 6.81 -14.67
N MET A 145 10.39 6.04 -13.58
CA MET A 145 11.61 5.42 -13.08
C MET A 145 12.15 4.37 -14.06
N LEU A 146 11.29 3.48 -14.56
CA LEU A 146 11.71 2.40 -15.43
C LEU A 146 12.24 2.94 -16.77
N VAL A 147 11.64 4.01 -17.29
CA VAL A 147 12.16 4.75 -18.45
C VAL A 147 13.52 5.38 -18.15
N ALA A 148 13.69 6.04 -17.00
CA ALA A 148 14.96 6.65 -16.60
C ALA A 148 16.10 5.62 -16.48
N GLU A 149 15.79 4.42 -16.01
CA GLU A 149 16.72 3.27 -15.93
C GLU A 149 16.82 2.49 -17.26
N LYS A 150 16.22 2.99 -18.35
CA LYS A 150 16.25 2.40 -19.70
C LYS A 150 15.70 0.97 -19.77
N VAL A 151 14.78 0.62 -18.87
CA VAL A 151 14.08 -0.67 -18.89
C VAL A 151 13.11 -0.68 -20.05
N ARG A 152 13.14 -1.74 -20.88
CA ARG A 152 12.22 -1.89 -22.00
C ARG A 152 10.79 -2.13 -21.52
N LEU A 153 9.81 -1.57 -22.24
CA LEU A 153 8.38 -1.71 -21.92
C LEU A 153 7.94 -3.18 -21.79
N THR A 154 8.37 -4.05 -22.71
CA THR A 154 8.03 -5.49 -22.67
C THR A 154 8.53 -6.17 -21.39
N THR A 155 9.69 -5.76 -20.89
CA THR A 155 10.25 -6.24 -19.62
C THR A 155 9.49 -5.68 -18.42
N ALA A 156 9.13 -4.39 -18.45
CA ALA A 156 8.32 -3.76 -17.41
C ALA A 156 6.96 -4.46 -17.27
N ILE A 157 6.24 -4.65 -18.38
CA ILE A 157 4.94 -5.36 -18.43
C ILE A 157 5.08 -6.81 -17.96
N GLY A 158 6.10 -7.54 -18.44
CA GLY A 158 6.32 -8.93 -18.01
C GLY A 158 6.57 -9.05 -16.51
N THR A 159 7.32 -8.10 -15.93
CA THR A 159 7.55 -8.03 -14.49
C THR A 159 6.26 -7.69 -13.75
N PHE A 160 5.54 -6.68 -14.21
CA PHE A 160 4.27 -6.26 -13.62
C PHE A 160 3.27 -7.43 -13.56
N ASN A 161 3.07 -8.15 -14.68
CA ASN A 161 2.17 -9.30 -14.74
C ASN A 161 2.57 -10.43 -13.77
N SER A 162 3.88 -10.63 -13.58
CA SER A 162 4.40 -11.57 -12.60
C SER A 162 4.11 -11.13 -11.16
N LEU A 163 4.16 -9.83 -10.88
CA LEU A 163 3.82 -9.29 -9.57
C LEU A 163 2.31 -9.30 -9.32
N ARG A 164 1.49 -8.90 -10.30
CA ARG A 164 0.03 -8.96 -10.27
C ARG A 164 -0.47 -10.34 -9.84
N ARG A 165 0.03 -11.39 -10.50
CA ARG A 165 -0.33 -12.78 -10.13
C ARG A 165 0.02 -13.14 -8.69
N SER A 166 1.05 -12.53 -8.11
CA SER A 166 1.38 -12.74 -6.68
C SER A 166 0.38 -12.07 -5.75
N LEU A 167 -0.21 -10.95 -6.16
CA LEU A 167 -1.27 -10.26 -5.43
C LEU A 167 -2.57 -11.06 -5.51
N ASP A 168 -2.93 -11.53 -6.71
CA ASP A 168 -4.10 -12.39 -6.94
C ASP A 168 -4.04 -13.65 -6.04
N GLU A 169 -2.90 -14.36 -6.05
CA GLU A 169 -2.65 -15.52 -5.19
C GLU A 169 -2.78 -15.21 -3.69
N THR A 170 -2.49 -13.96 -3.29
CA THR A 170 -2.60 -13.53 -1.89
C THR A 170 -4.05 -13.22 -1.52
N ALA A 171 -4.78 -12.51 -2.38
CA ALA A 171 -6.19 -12.24 -2.20
C ALA A 171 -7.00 -13.54 -2.10
N SER A 172 -6.77 -14.51 -3.01
CA SER A 172 -7.44 -15.81 -2.97
C SER A 172 -7.11 -16.61 -1.71
N GLN A 173 -5.85 -16.59 -1.25
CA GLN A 173 -5.46 -17.28 -0.02
C GLN A 173 -6.19 -16.71 1.20
N ILE A 174 -6.27 -15.39 1.30
CA ILE A 174 -6.86 -14.71 2.46
C ILE A 174 -8.38 -14.90 2.48
N ALA A 175 -9.02 -14.85 1.31
CA ALA A 175 -10.44 -15.16 1.19
C ALA A 175 -10.75 -16.59 1.67
N THR A 176 -9.89 -17.55 1.29
CA THR A 176 -10.01 -18.95 1.73
C THR A 176 -9.79 -19.09 3.25
N GLU A 177 -8.73 -18.50 3.79
CA GLU A 177 -8.38 -18.58 5.22
C GLU A 177 -9.39 -17.87 6.14
N SER A 178 -10.06 -16.83 5.63
CA SER A 178 -11.05 -16.06 6.39
C SER A 178 -12.45 -16.66 6.32
N GLY A 179 -12.62 -17.78 5.58
CA GLY A 179 -13.92 -18.44 5.41
C GLY A 179 -14.93 -17.58 4.65
N LEU A 180 -14.46 -16.67 3.78
CA LEU A 180 -15.34 -15.85 2.96
C LEU A 180 -16.18 -16.73 2.03
N SER A 181 -17.37 -16.25 1.68
CA SER A 181 -18.15 -16.86 0.61
C SER A 181 -17.39 -16.82 -0.71
N THR A 182 -17.75 -17.73 -1.63
CA THR A 182 -17.18 -17.75 -2.99
C THR A 182 -17.34 -16.40 -3.67
N ASP A 183 -18.49 -15.75 -3.50
CA ASP A 183 -18.78 -14.45 -4.11
C ASP A 183 -17.88 -13.34 -3.55
N GLU A 184 -17.67 -13.29 -2.23
CA GLU A 184 -16.75 -12.34 -1.59
C GLU A 184 -15.29 -12.58 -2.00
N ALA A 185 -14.89 -13.84 -2.19
CA ALA A 185 -13.57 -14.21 -2.68
C ALA A 185 -13.34 -13.75 -4.12
N VAL A 186 -14.35 -13.93 -4.99
CA VAL A 186 -14.35 -13.45 -6.38
C VAL A 186 -14.27 -11.93 -6.40
N ASP A 187 -15.11 -11.25 -5.63
CA ASP A 187 -15.10 -9.78 -5.48
C ASP A 187 -13.72 -9.24 -5.10
N ALA A 188 -13.03 -9.87 -4.15
CA ALA A 188 -11.70 -9.46 -3.71
C ALA A 188 -10.64 -9.61 -4.82
N VAL A 189 -10.75 -10.66 -5.63
CA VAL A 189 -9.88 -10.88 -6.79
C VAL A 189 -10.18 -9.87 -7.88
N GLU A 190 -11.44 -9.64 -8.22
CA GLU A 190 -11.85 -8.65 -9.22
C GLU A 190 -11.34 -7.24 -8.85
N ARG A 191 -11.49 -6.84 -7.59
CA ARG A 191 -10.94 -5.57 -7.08
C ARG A 191 -9.42 -5.46 -7.25
N THR A 192 -8.71 -6.55 -7.04
CA THR A 192 -7.25 -6.60 -7.26
C THR A 192 -6.92 -6.38 -8.73
N LEU A 193 -7.69 -6.99 -9.65
CA LEU A 193 -7.47 -6.89 -11.09
C LEU A 193 -7.75 -5.47 -11.60
N GLU A 194 -8.89 -4.88 -11.24
CA GLU A 194 -9.26 -3.51 -11.64
C GLU A 194 -8.15 -2.51 -11.30
N LEU A 195 -7.63 -2.58 -10.07
CA LEU A 195 -6.61 -1.65 -9.62
C LEU A 195 -5.26 -1.90 -10.30
N ALA A 196 -4.93 -3.15 -10.60
CA ALA A 196 -3.72 -3.51 -11.35
C ALA A 196 -3.76 -2.99 -12.78
N ASP A 197 -4.92 -3.05 -13.44
CA ASP A 197 -5.08 -2.55 -14.81
C ASP A 197 -4.81 -1.04 -14.87
N VAL A 198 -5.36 -0.27 -13.92
CA VAL A 198 -5.12 1.18 -13.82
C VAL A 198 -3.64 1.52 -13.59
N VAL A 199 -2.92 0.72 -12.78
CA VAL A 199 -1.47 0.90 -12.59
C VAL A 199 -0.72 0.63 -13.90
N LEU A 200 -1.08 -0.43 -14.62
CA LEU A 200 -0.43 -0.82 -15.87
C LEU A 200 -0.64 0.24 -16.95
N GLU A 201 -1.86 0.76 -17.07
CA GLU A 201 -2.20 1.88 -17.96
C GLU A 201 -1.35 3.12 -17.65
N GLY A 202 -1.33 3.56 -16.38
CA GLY A 202 -0.53 4.72 -15.98
C GLY A 202 0.98 4.54 -16.23
N MET A 203 1.49 3.31 -16.13
CA MET A 203 2.87 3.00 -16.52
C MET A 203 3.06 3.11 -18.05
N ALA A 204 2.15 2.56 -18.84
CA ALA A 204 2.21 2.58 -20.30
C ALA A 204 2.13 4.00 -20.87
N GLU A 205 1.27 4.87 -20.33
CA GLU A 205 1.16 6.30 -20.69
C GLU A 205 2.52 7.01 -20.67
N VAL A 206 3.36 6.71 -19.68
CA VAL A 206 4.69 7.32 -19.56
C VAL A 206 5.65 6.81 -20.62
N TYR A 207 5.59 5.52 -20.93
CA TYR A 207 6.40 4.93 -22.00
C TYR A 207 6.04 5.52 -23.37
N GLU A 208 4.75 5.65 -23.68
CA GLU A 208 4.29 6.30 -24.91
C GLU A 208 4.80 7.75 -25.01
N SER A 209 4.61 8.54 -23.95
CA SER A 209 5.07 9.93 -23.89
C SER A 209 6.59 10.06 -24.09
N SER A 210 7.37 9.11 -23.58
CA SER A 210 8.83 9.08 -23.74
C SER A 210 9.28 8.72 -25.15
N ALA A 211 8.49 7.92 -25.88
CA ALA A 211 8.78 7.52 -27.26
C ALA A 211 8.40 8.61 -28.28
N THR A 212 7.48 9.51 -27.92
CA THR A 212 7.02 10.63 -28.78
C THR A 212 7.78 11.94 -28.53
N SER A 213 8.63 12.02 -27.50
CA SER A 213 9.47 13.20 -27.27
C SER A 213 10.60 13.27 -28.32
N PRO A 214 10.75 14.40 -29.05
CA PRO A 214 11.75 14.57 -30.12
C PRO A 214 13.20 14.65 -29.62
#